data_AF-A0A2G8KW96-F1
#
_entry.id   AF-A0A2G8KW96-F1
#
_cell.length_a   1.000
_cell.length_b   1.000
_cell.length_c   1.000
_cell.angle_alpha   90.00
_cell.angle_beta   90.00
_cell.angle_gamma   90.00
#
_symmetry.space_group_name_H-M   'P 1'
#
loop_
_entity.id
_entity.type
_entity.pdbx_description
1 polymer ?
#
loop_
_entity_poly.entity_id
_entity_poly.type
_entity_poly.pdbx_seq_one_letter_code
_entity_poly.pdbx_strand_id
1 'polypeptide(L)'
;QFQKYYEVRGGNTAAARKSALQHRKQVEALLRRLSVTTRQLITPNTPMRIVESLQKEAKQPKTIGSYLLSVKKLCNFLIANREMANCLGVTSRATIRDTQSSADDFTASLRAQTVRRELELRAKITDVLLPSNEVARFKESVSLELEATIRALQNTPNLVEWSQVASMRNILITLILLVSGHRSGVITQLSLGEFQDAVMELYGEEESYFIK
;
A
#
# COMPACT_ATOMS: atom_id res chain seq x y z
N GLN A 1 -17.38 7.62 11.50
CA GLN A 1 -17.53 6.56 12.52
C GLN A 1 -16.95 5.22 12.06
N PHE A 2 -17.31 4.71 10.87
CA PHE A 2 -16.75 3.46 10.31
C PHE A 2 -15.21 3.37 10.28
N GLN A 3 -14.53 4.40 9.77
CA GLN A 3 -13.05 4.44 9.75
C GLN A 3 -12.47 4.36 11.17
N LYS A 4 -12.91 5.27 12.06
CA LYS A 4 -12.45 5.33 13.46
C LYS A 4 -12.62 3.99 14.20
N TYR A 5 -13.71 3.27 13.96
CA TYR A 5 -13.91 1.94 14.54
C TYR A 5 -12.79 0.95 14.16
N TYR A 6 -12.37 0.93 12.89
CA TYR A 6 -11.29 0.06 12.44
C TYR A 6 -9.89 0.55 12.82
N GLU A 7 -9.70 1.86 12.97
CA GLU A 7 -8.46 2.44 13.52
C GLU A 7 -8.23 1.95 14.95
N VAL A 8 -9.23 2.12 15.81
CA VAL A 8 -9.16 1.73 17.23
C VAL A 8 -9.01 0.21 17.35
N ARG A 9 -9.80 -0.57 16.61
CA ARG A 9 -9.71 -2.03 16.62
C ARG A 9 -8.34 -2.56 16.15
N GLY A 10 -7.62 -1.81 15.31
CA GLY A 10 -6.28 -2.13 14.86
C GLY A 10 -5.16 -1.51 15.71
N GLY A 11 -5.46 -1.05 16.93
CA GLY A 11 -4.47 -0.47 17.84
C GLY A 11 -3.97 0.91 17.45
N ASN A 12 -4.72 1.66 16.62
CA ASN A 12 -4.37 3.00 16.13
C ASN A 12 -3.02 3.15 15.42
N THR A 13 -2.44 2.03 14.97
CA THR A 13 -1.17 2.00 14.22
C THR A 13 -1.31 2.69 12.86
N ALA A 14 -0.20 3.16 12.28
CA ALA A 14 -0.21 3.78 10.94
C ALA A 14 -0.78 2.83 9.86
N ALA A 15 -0.45 1.53 9.95
CA ALA A 15 -1.00 0.50 9.07
C ALA A 15 -2.52 0.34 9.22
N ALA A 16 -3.02 0.32 10.47
CA ALA A 16 -4.46 0.25 10.74
C ALA A 16 -5.20 1.48 10.21
N ARG A 17 -4.64 2.69 10.39
CA ARG A 17 -5.21 3.93 9.83
C ARG A 17 -5.29 3.90 8.32
N LYS A 18 -4.22 3.48 7.65
CA LYS A 18 -4.19 3.33 6.19
C LYS A 18 -5.24 2.32 5.71
N SER A 19 -5.34 1.17 6.35
CA SER A 19 -6.33 0.13 6.02
C SER A 19 -7.76 0.61 6.25
N ALA A 20 -8.05 1.25 7.39
CA ALA A 20 -9.37 1.78 7.69
C ALA A 20 -9.80 2.87 6.70
N LEU A 21 -8.88 3.77 6.34
CA LEU A 21 -9.11 4.79 5.33
C LEU A 21 -9.40 4.17 3.95
N GLN A 22 -8.66 3.13 3.56
CA GLN A 22 -8.91 2.41 2.31
C GLN A 22 -10.32 1.82 2.29
N HIS A 23 -10.73 1.13 3.35
CA HIS A 23 -12.06 0.55 3.44
C HIS A 23 -13.17 1.60 3.35
N ARG A 24 -13.02 2.74 4.05
CA ARG A 24 -13.96 3.87 3.94
C ARG A 24 -14.05 4.38 2.50
N LYS A 25 -12.92 4.68 1.87
CA LYS A 25 -12.87 5.20 0.49
C LYS A 25 -13.49 4.22 -0.51
N GLN A 26 -13.27 2.92 -0.33
CA GLN A 26 -13.85 1.90 -1.20
C GLN A 26 -15.37 1.82 -1.03
N VAL A 27 -15.90 1.88 0.19
CA VAL A 27 -17.35 1.96 0.43
C VAL A 27 -17.93 3.21 -0.24
N GLU A 28 -17.32 4.38 -0.06
CA GLU A 28 -17.79 5.62 -0.71
C GLU A 28 -17.78 5.54 -2.24
N ALA A 29 -16.73 4.93 -2.80
CA ALA A 29 -16.66 4.70 -4.24
C ALA A 29 -17.77 3.76 -4.72
N LEU A 30 -18.15 2.74 -3.95
CA LEU A 30 -19.27 1.86 -4.29
C LEU A 30 -20.62 2.57 -4.25
N LEU A 31 -20.85 3.40 -3.23
CA LEU A 31 -22.09 4.20 -3.11
C LEU A 31 -22.27 5.10 -4.34
N ARG A 32 -21.20 5.78 -4.77
CA ARG A 32 -21.21 6.61 -5.98
C ARG A 32 -21.36 5.78 -7.26
N ARG A 33 -20.56 4.72 -7.40
CA ARG A 33 -20.53 3.88 -8.61
C ARG A 33 -21.88 3.21 -8.88
N LEU A 34 -22.54 2.71 -7.84
CA LEU A 34 -23.81 2.01 -7.97
C LEU A 34 -25.02 2.96 -7.84
N SER A 35 -24.78 4.24 -7.54
CA SER A 35 -25.82 5.23 -7.24
C SER A 35 -26.80 4.74 -6.16
N VAL A 36 -26.26 4.22 -5.05
CA VAL A 36 -27.03 3.63 -3.96
C VAL A 36 -26.71 4.28 -2.61
N THR A 37 -27.69 4.27 -1.72
CA THR A 37 -27.51 4.59 -0.30
C THR A 37 -26.81 3.45 0.44
N THR A 38 -26.32 3.72 1.66
CA THR A 38 -25.76 2.66 2.51
C THR A 38 -26.77 1.55 2.79
N ARG A 39 -28.06 1.89 2.98
CA ARG A 39 -29.13 0.90 3.14
C ARG A 39 -29.20 -0.06 1.96
N GLN A 40 -29.22 0.49 0.74
CA GLN A 40 -29.28 -0.28 -0.51
C GLN A 40 -27.98 -1.03 -0.80
N LEU A 41 -26.85 -0.57 -0.26
CA LEU A 41 -25.59 -1.31 -0.33
C LEU A 41 -25.64 -2.59 0.53
N ILE A 42 -26.40 -2.59 1.64
CA ILE A 42 -26.54 -3.75 2.53
C ILE A 42 -27.73 -4.61 2.09
N THR A 43 -27.57 -5.33 0.98
CA THR A 43 -28.49 -6.37 0.52
C THR A 43 -27.73 -7.58 -0.01
N PRO A 44 -28.31 -8.80 0.02
CA PRO A 44 -27.63 -10.02 -0.44
C PRO A 44 -27.23 -9.98 -1.92
N ASN A 45 -27.94 -9.19 -2.74
CA ASN A 45 -27.69 -9.05 -4.18
C ASN A 45 -26.61 -8.00 -4.51
N THR A 46 -26.28 -7.11 -3.57
CA THR A 46 -25.30 -6.05 -3.82
C THR A 46 -23.90 -6.59 -4.18
N PRO A 47 -23.34 -7.62 -3.52
CA PRO A 47 -22.06 -8.20 -3.90
C PRO A 47 -21.98 -8.60 -5.38
N MET A 48 -23.03 -9.25 -5.91
CA MET A 48 -23.12 -9.59 -7.34
C MET A 48 -23.05 -8.34 -8.23
N ARG A 49 -23.85 -7.30 -7.92
CA ARG A 49 -23.82 -6.02 -8.65
C ARG A 49 -22.45 -5.34 -8.62
N ILE A 50 -21.71 -5.45 -7.51
CA ILE A 50 -20.35 -4.95 -7.39
C ILE A 50 -19.42 -5.70 -8.33
N VAL A 51 -19.49 -7.04 -8.34
CA VAL A 51 -18.66 -7.87 -9.22
C VAL A 51 -18.93 -7.52 -10.69
N GLU A 52 -20.19 -7.50 -11.12
CA GLU A 52 -20.58 -7.17 -12.48
C GLU A 52 -20.12 -5.77 -12.91
N SER A 53 -20.33 -4.77 -12.05
CA SER A 53 -19.95 -3.38 -12.33
C SER A 53 -18.43 -3.23 -12.47
N LEU A 54 -17.64 -3.85 -11.58
CA LEU A 54 -16.19 -3.74 -11.62
C LEU A 54 -15.56 -4.60 -12.73
N GLN A 55 -16.19 -5.72 -13.10
CA GLN A 55 -15.77 -6.51 -14.27
C GLN A 55 -16.00 -5.75 -15.58
N LYS A 56 -17.11 -5.03 -15.72
CA LYS A 56 -17.35 -4.13 -16.87
C LYS A 56 -16.28 -3.04 -16.99
N GLU A 57 -15.72 -2.58 -15.87
CA GLU A 57 -14.57 -1.65 -15.82
C GLU A 57 -13.21 -2.35 -15.97
N ALA A 58 -13.17 -3.63 -16.32
CA ALA A 58 -11.95 -4.44 -16.42
C ALA A 58 -11.06 -4.41 -15.16
N LYS A 59 -11.66 -4.28 -13.97
CA LYS A 59 -10.89 -4.32 -12.71
C LYS A 59 -10.38 -5.73 -12.46
N GLN A 60 -9.15 -5.81 -11.93
CA GLN A 60 -8.51 -7.07 -11.60
C GLN A 60 -9.28 -7.81 -10.48
N PRO A 61 -9.37 -9.14 -10.51
CA PRO A 61 -10.06 -9.94 -9.49
C PRO A 61 -9.67 -9.60 -8.05
N LYS A 62 -8.37 -9.38 -7.80
CA LYS A 62 -7.84 -8.94 -6.50
C LYS A 62 -8.41 -7.59 -6.04
N THR A 63 -8.62 -6.67 -6.98
CA THR A 63 -9.24 -5.37 -6.69
C THR A 63 -10.72 -5.56 -6.33
N ILE A 64 -11.46 -6.37 -7.10
CA ILE A 64 -12.87 -6.69 -6.81
C ILE A 64 -13.00 -7.32 -5.43
N GLY A 65 -12.17 -8.32 -5.11
CA GLY A 65 -12.12 -8.93 -3.77
C GLY A 65 -11.81 -7.93 -2.66
N SER A 66 -10.97 -6.92 -2.90
CA SER A 66 -10.72 -5.84 -1.94
C SER A 66 -11.96 -4.98 -1.68
N TYR A 67 -12.77 -4.69 -2.71
CA TYR A 67 -14.05 -3.99 -2.53
C TYR A 67 -15.07 -4.82 -1.76
N LEU A 68 -15.19 -6.12 -2.07
CA LEU A 68 -16.06 -7.04 -1.33
C LEU A 68 -15.64 -7.18 0.14
N LEU A 69 -14.34 -7.22 0.41
CA LEU A 69 -13.81 -7.19 1.78
C LEU A 69 -14.23 -5.91 2.52
N SER A 70 -14.24 -4.75 1.85
CA SER A 70 -14.73 -3.50 2.44
C SER A 70 -16.22 -3.55 2.77
N VAL A 71 -17.05 -4.19 1.94
CA VAL A 71 -18.47 -4.44 2.24
C VAL A 71 -18.61 -5.35 3.46
N LYS A 72 -17.84 -6.43 3.55
CA LYS A 72 -17.80 -7.31 4.74
C LYS A 72 -17.40 -6.55 6.00
N LYS A 73 -16.40 -5.68 5.92
CA LYS A 73 -15.96 -4.83 7.04
C LYS A 73 -17.08 -3.86 7.45
N LEU A 74 -17.80 -3.28 6.49
CA LEU A 74 -18.98 -2.47 6.78
C LEU A 74 -20.07 -3.28 7.49
N CYS A 75 -20.39 -4.49 7.03
CA CYS A 75 -21.35 -5.37 7.69
C CYS A 75 -20.95 -5.68 9.14
N ASN A 76 -19.68 -6.03 9.37
CA ASN A 76 -19.15 -6.26 10.71
C ASN A 76 -19.26 -5.02 11.63
N PHE A 77 -19.01 -3.82 11.09
CA PHE A 77 -19.19 -2.57 11.82
C PHE A 77 -20.66 -2.36 12.21
N LEU A 78 -21.60 -2.56 11.28
CA LEU A 78 -23.04 -2.38 11.53
C LEU A 78 -23.60 -3.43 12.51
N ILE A 79 -23.06 -4.65 12.51
CA ILE A 79 -23.39 -5.68 13.52
C ILE A 79 -22.92 -5.25 14.91
N ALA A 80 -21.72 -4.68 15.01
CA ALA A 80 -21.15 -4.23 16.29
C ALA A 80 -21.77 -2.91 16.79
N ASN A 81 -22.23 -2.05 15.89
CA ASN A 81 -22.75 -0.71 16.20
C ASN A 81 -24.21 -0.61 15.78
N ARG A 82 -25.09 -1.21 16.58
CA ARG A 82 -26.49 -1.41 16.20
C ARG A 82 -27.27 -0.10 16.01
N GLU A 83 -26.98 0.89 16.85
CA GLU A 83 -27.56 2.23 16.74
C GLU A 83 -27.28 2.85 15.37
N MET A 84 -26.03 2.75 14.90
CA MET A 84 -25.65 3.23 13.58
C MET A 84 -26.37 2.48 12.45
N ALA A 85 -26.53 1.17 12.58
CA ALA A 85 -27.31 0.38 11.61
C ALA A 85 -28.77 0.88 11.53
N ASN A 86 -29.39 1.19 12.68
CA ASN A 86 -30.74 1.73 12.72
C ASN A 86 -30.81 3.15 12.11
N CYS A 87 -29.85 4.04 12.41
CA CYS A 87 -29.78 5.37 11.80
C CYS A 87 -29.67 5.32 10.27
N LEU A 88 -29.01 4.29 9.73
CA LEU A 88 -28.86 4.08 8.29
C LEU A 88 -30.03 3.30 7.66
N GLY A 89 -31.07 2.96 8.44
CA GLY A 89 -32.23 2.20 7.96
C GLY A 89 -31.96 0.72 7.68
N VAL A 90 -30.89 0.15 8.24
CA VAL A 90 -30.51 -1.27 8.13
C VAL A 90 -30.94 -2.02 9.39
N THR A 91 -32.23 -2.35 9.46
CA THR A 91 -32.86 -2.91 10.66
C THR A 91 -32.84 -4.44 10.73
N SER A 92 -32.54 -5.16 9.65
CA SER A 92 -32.46 -6.63 9.70
C SER A 92 -31.04 -7.11 9.91
N ARG A 93 -30.78 -7.76 11.05
CA ARG A 93 -29.47 -8.41 11.31
C ARG A 93 -29.24 -9.60 10.36
N ALA A 94 -30.30 -10.29 9.96
CA ALA A 94 -30.24 -11.35 8.95
C ALA A 94 -29.74 -10.79 7.62
N THR A 95 -30.33 -9.69 7.13
CA THR A 95 -29.90 -9.05 5.88
C THR A 95 -28.44 -8.62 5.90
N ILE A 96 -27.94 -8.11 7.03
CA ILE A 96 -26.51 -7.77 7.17
C ILE A 96 -25.63 -9.03 7.04
N ARG A 97 -26.03 -10.14 7.68
CA ARG A 97 -25.30 -11.42 7.61
C ARG A 97 -25.38 -12.05 6.22
N ASP A 98 -26.52 -11.98 5.56
CA ASP A 98 -26.71 -12.52 4.20
C ASP A 98 -25.87 -11.74 3.19
N THR A 99 -25.82 -10.40 3.33
CA THR A 99 -24.92 -9.54 2.55
C THR A 99 -23.45 -9.92 2.78
N GLN A 100 -23.07 -10.17 4.04
CA GLN A 100 -21.74 -10.61 4.39
C GLN A 100 -21.38 -11.97 3.79
N SER A 101 -22.28 -12.95 3.88
CA SER A 101 -22.09 -14.29 3.30
C SER A 101 -21.92 -14.21 1.79
N SER A 102 -22.82 -13.50 1.11
CA SER A 102 -22.74 -13.27 -0.33
C SER A 102 -21.41 -12.61 -0.74
N ALA A 103 -20.93 -11.62 0.02
CA ALA A 103 -19.61 -11.03 -0.24
C ALA A 103 -18.45 -12.03 -0.07
N ASP A 104 -18.53 -12.94 0.91
CA ASP A 104 -17.54 -14.00 1.11
C ASP A 104 -17.58 -15.03 -0.02
N ASP A 105 -18.76 -15.44 -0.48
CA ASP A 105 -18.95 -16.40 -1.58
C ASP A 105 -18.37 -15.86 -2.90
N PHE A 106 -18.68 -14.60 -3.24
CA PHE A 106 -18.09 -13.94 -4.41
C PHE A 106 -16.58 -13.71 -4.26
N THR A 107 -16.10 -13.42 -3.04
CA THR A 107 -14.64 -13.32 -2.82
C THR A 107 -13.97 -14.69 -3.02
N ALA A 108 -14.60 -15.78 -2.59
CA ALA A 108 -14.10 -17.14 -2.77
C ALA A 108 -14.09 -17.54 -4.25
N SER A 109 -15.13 -17.25 -5.01
CA SER A 109 -15.20 -17.57 -6.45
C SER A 109 -14.12 -16.86 -7.27
N LEU A 110 -13.68 -15.67 -6.85
CA LEU A 110 -12.60 -14.90 -7.49
C LEU A 110 -11.18 -15.40 -7.13
N ARG A 111 -11.02 -16.31 -6.15
CA ARG A 111 -9.70 -16.77 -5.71
C ARG A 111 -8.92 -17.48 -6.81
N ALA A 112 -9.57 -18.39 -7.53
CA ALA A 112 -8.91 -19.15 -8.61
C ALA A 112 -8.34 -18.22 -9.69
N GLN A 113 -9.12 -17.21 -10.11
CA GLN A 113 -8.67 -16.21 -11.08
C GLN A 113 -7.54 -15.33 -10.54
N THR A 114 -7.62 -14.95 -9.26
CA THR A 114 -6.57 -14.16 -8.59
C THR A 114 -5.25 -14.94 -8.54
N VAL A 115 -5.29 -16.21 -8.11
CA VAL A 115 -4.10 -17.07 -8.03
C VAL A 115 -3.49 -17.30 -9.42
N ARG A 116 -4.32 -17.64 -10.41
CA ARG A 116 -3.87 -17.81 -11.80
C ARG A 116 -3.14 -16.56 -12.30
N ARG A 117 -3.71 -15.38 -12.07
CA ARG A 117 -3.09 -14.12 -12.49
C ARG A 117 -1.77 -13.84 -11.77
N GLU A 118 -1.69 -14.13 -10.47
CA GLU A 118 -0.44 -13.98 -9.73
C GLU A 118 0.66 -14.92 -10.24
N LEU A 119 0.31 -16.16 -10.64
CA LEU A 119 1.24 -17.09 -11.28
C LEU A 119 1.68 -16.59 -12.66
N GLU A 120 0.75 -16.09 -13.49
CA GLU A 120 1.08 -15.48 -14.78
C GLU A 120 2.01 -14.27 -14.64
N LEU A 121 1.79 -13.42 -13.63
CA LEU A 121 2.67 -12.28 -13.36
C LEU A 121 4.04 -12.74 -12.88
N ARG A 122 4.12 -13.77 -12.04
CA ARG A 122 5.41 -14.37 -11.61
C ARG A 122 6.16 -14.99 -12.78
N ALA A 123 5.47 -15.62 -13.72
CA ALA A 123 6.10 -16.14 -14.94
C ALA A 123 6.68 -15.04 -15.82
N LYS A 124 6.13 -13.81 -15.74
CA LYS A 124 6.62 -12.62 -16.45
C LYS A 124 7.59 -11.76 -15.65
N ILE A 125 7.92 -12.12 -14.40
CA ILE A 125 8.83 -11.33 -13.55
C ILE A 125 10.22 -11.22 -14.18
N THR A 126 10.65 -12.24 -14.94
CA THR A 126 11.88 -12.21 -15.72
C THR A 126 11.93 -11.10 -16.77
N ASP A 127 10.79 -10.64 -17.28
CA ASP A 127 10.72 -9.54 -18.27
C ASP A 127 10.74 -8.15 -17.59
N VAL A 128 10.57 -8.08 -16.26
CA VAL A 128 10.41 -6.84 -15.48
C VAL A 128 11.60 -6.58 -14.56
N LEU A 129 12.31 -7.63 -14.14
CA LEU A 129 13.52 -7.49 -13.34
C LEU A 129 14.71 -7.09 -14.22
N LEU A 130 15.47 -6.10 -13.77
CA LEU A 130 16.80 -5.83 -14.32
C LEU A 130 17.66 -7.07 -14.08
N PRO A 131 18.24 -7.69 -15.14
CA PRO A 131 19.15 -8.80 -14.97
C PRO A 131 20.44 -8.33 -14.26
N SER A 132 21.16 -9.26 -13.63
CA SER A 132 22.27 -8.92 -12.74
C SER A 132 23.35 -8.04 -13.37
N ASN A 133 23.63 -8.23 -14.67
CA ASN A 133 24.56 -7.40 -15.43
C ASN A 133 24.06 -5.96 -15.60
N GLU A 134 22.76 -5.76 -15.81
CA GLU A 134 22.15 -4.43 -15.92
C GLU A 134 22.05 -3.75 -14.55
N VAL A 135 21.80 -4.50 -13.47
CA VAL A 135 21.90 -3.97 -12.09
C VAL A 135 23.32 -3.51 -11.78
N ALA A 136 24.34 -4.27 -12.19
CA ALA A 136 25.74 -3.89 -11.99
C ALA A 136 26.09 -2.60 -12.77
N ARG A 137 25.71 -2.50 -14.04
CA ARG A 137 25.87 -1.28 -14.86
C ARG A 137 25.15 -0.08 -14.25
N PHE A 138 23.93 -0.29 -13.77
CA PHE A 138 23.15 0.77 -13.16
C PHE A 138 23.79 1.25 -11.85
N LYS A 139 24.26 0.32 -11.00
CA LYS A 139 25.01 0.65 -9.78
C LYS A 139 26.28 1.44 -10.10
N GLU A 140 27.04 1.05 -11.12
CA GLU A 140 28.23 1.75 -11.57
C GLU A 140 27.91 3.16 -12.05
N SER A 141 26.90 3.32 -12.92
CA SER A 141 26.44 4.63 -13.40
C SER A 141 26.05 5.57 -12.26
N VAL A 142 25.28 5.08 -11.28
CA VAL A 142 24.83 5.88 -10.13
C VAL A 142 26.00 6.22 -9.19
N SER A 143 27.00 5.34 -9.07
CA SER A 143 28.20 5.60 -8.27
C SER A 143 29.08 6.68 -8.91
N LEU A 144 29.25 6.64 -10.25
CA LEU A 144 29.98 7.68 -10.99
C LEU A 144 29.29 9.04 -10.88
N GLU A 145 27.96 9.08 -10.91
CA GLU A 145 27.19 10.31 -10.72
C GLU A 145 27.35 10.88 -9.30
N LEU A 146 27.41 10.02 -8.28
CA LEU A 146 27.71 10.41 -6.90
C LEU A 146 29.10 11.04 -6.81
N GLU A 147 30.12 10.38 -7.37
CA GLU A 147 31.50 10.88 -7.37
C GLU A 147 31.62 12.24 -8.07
N ALA A 148 30.98 12.39 -9.23
CA ALA A 148 30.94 13.64 -9.97
C ALA A 148 30.28 14.76 -9.15
N THR A 149 29.18 14.44 -8.46
CA THR A 149 28.48 15.40 -7.59
C THR A 149 29.33 15.80 -6.39
N ILE A 150 30.01 14.85 -5.74
CA ILE A 150 30.94 15.13 -4.63
C ILE A 150 32.08 16.03 -5.09
N ARG A 151 32.71 15.74 -6.24
CA ARG A 151 33.79 16.57 -6.80
C ARG A 151 33.32 17.99 -7.11
N ALA A 152 32.12 18.14 -7.68
CA ALA A 152 31.55 19.46 -7.96
C ALA A 152 31.37 20.27 -6.66
N LEU A 153 30.88 19.64 -5.60
CA LEU A 153 30.67 20.31 -4.30
C LEU A 153 31.99 20.69 -3.62
N GLN A 154 33.02 19.83 -3.69
CA GLN A 154 34.36 20.14 -3.19
C GLN A 154 34.98 21.35 -3.88
N ASN A 155 34.70 21.55 -5.18
CA ASN A 155 35.21 22.67 -5.96
C ASN A 155 34.38 23.97 -5.82
N THR A 156 33.20 23.92 -5.19
CA THR A 156 32.30 25.07 -5.01
C THR A 156 31.69 25.10 -3.59
N PRO A 157 32.53 25.25 -2.54
CA PRO A 157 32.12 25.03 -1.14
C PRO A 157 31.06 26.01 -0.59
N ASN A 158 30.85 27.16 -1.25
CA ASN A 158 29.99 28.24 -0.75
C ASN A 158 28.64 28.39 -1.47
N LEU A 159 28.36 27.55 -2.48
CA LEU A 159 27.13 27.62 -3.29
C LEU A 159 26.65 26.20 -3.56
N VAL A 160 26.03 25.58 -2.55
CA VAL A 160 25.31 24.32 -2.73
C VAL A 160 23.87 24.64 -3.05
N GLU A 161 23.49 24.49 -4.31
CA GLU A 161 22.11 24.66 -4.75
C GLU A 161 21.22 23.53 -4.21
N TRP A 162 19.97 23.83 -3.86
CA TRP A 162 19.02 22.83 -3.37
C TRP A 162 18.80 21.68 -4.36
N SER A 163 18.94 21.95 -5.66
CA SER A 163 18.89 20.93 -6.72
C SER A 163 20.03 19.91 -6.59
N GLN A 164 21.22 20.34 -6.19
CA GLN A 164 22.39 19.47 -5.99
C GLN A 164 22.21 18.60 -4.74
N VAL A 165 21.70 19.16 -3.64
CA VAL A 165 21.35 18.42 -2.41
C VAL A 165 20.29 17.34 -2.70
N ALA A 166 19.24 17.71 -3.45
CA ALA A 166 18.19 16.78 -3.83
C ALA A 166 18.72 15.66 -4.74
N SER A 167 19.65 15.97 -5.64
CA SER A 167 20.30 14.99 -6.50
C SER A 167 21.10 13.97 -5.68
N MET A 168 21.99 14.42 -4.80
CA MET A 168 22.75 13.53 -3.91
C MET A 168 21.85 12.62 -3.09
N ARG A 169 20.80 13.18 -2.48
CA ARG A 169 19.82 12.40 -1.71
C ARG A 169 19.18 11.30 -2.57
N ASN A 170 18.75 11.63 -3.79
CA ASN A 170 18.12 10.67 -4.69
C ASN A 170 19.08 9.56 -5.12
N ILE A 171 20.35 9.91 -5.39
CA ILE A 171 21.42 8.97 -5.72
C ILE A 171 21.67 8.01 -4.55
N LEU A 172 21.83 8.53 -3.33
CA LEU A 172 22.03 7.71 -2.12
C LEU A 172 20.84 6.77 -1.86
N ILE A 173 19.60 7.27 -1.94
CA ILE A 173 18.39 6.43 -1.81
C ILE A 173 18.39 5.32 -2.86
N THR A 174 18.76 5.63 -4.10
CA THR A 174 18.82 4.64 -5.20
C THR A 174 19.85 3.56 -4.93
N LEU A 175 21.05 3.93 -4.46
CA LEU A 175 22.09 2.97 -4.08
C LEU A 175 21.63 2.06 -2.93
N ILE A 176 21.00 2.62 -1.90
CA ILE A 176 20.45 1.84 -0.78
C ILE A 176 19.39 0.85 -1.29
N LEU A 177 18.50 1.27 -2.19
CA LEU A 177 17.50 0.39 -2.79
C LEU A 177 18.12 -0.76 -3.59
N LEU A 178 19.15 -0.47 -4.40
CA LEU A 178 19.83 -1.48 -5.22
C LEU A 178 20.62 -2.49 -4.39
N VAL A 179 21.30 -2.02 -3.34
CA VAL A 179 22.16 -2.87 -2.50
C VAL A 179 21.33 -3.72 -1.53
N SER A 180 20.29 -3.14 -0.94
CA SER A 180 19.57 -3.79 0.16
C SER A 180 18.28 -4.50 -0.27
N GLY A 181 17.74 -4.19 -1.45
CA GLY A 181 16.46 -4.75 -1.93
C GLY A 181 15.25 -4.37 -1.09
N HIS A 182 15.38 -3.41 -0.17
CA HIS A 182 14.28 -2.96 0.67
C HIS A 182 13.16 -2.30 -0.14
N ARG A 183 11.95 -2.36 0.39
CA ARG A 183 10.81 -1.64 -0.18
C ARG A 183 10.99 -0.14 0.06
N SER A 184 10.57 0.67 -0.91
CA SER A 184 10.64 2.14 -0.82
C SER A 184 10.08 2.71 0.49
N GLY A 185 8.98 2.15 0.99
CA GLY A 185 8.36 2.59 2.25
C GLY A 185 9.28 2.46 3.47
N VAL A 186 10.18 1.47 3.48
CA VAL A 186 11.18 1.30 4.57
C VAL A 186 12.23 2.40 4.47
N ILE A 187 12.79 2.62 3.28
CA ILE A 187 13.84 3.63 3.07
C ILE A 187 13.33 5.04 3.37
N THR A 188 12.09 5.36 3.02
CA THR A 188 11.50 6.68 3.33
C THR A 188 11.26 6.94 4.83
N GLN A 189 11.33 5.89 5.65
CA GLN A 189 11.11 5.96 7.10
C GLN A 189 12.40 5.72 7.89
N LEU A 190 13.52 5.48 7.20
CA LEU A 190 14.80 5.24 7.83
C LEU A 190 15.22 6.49 8.60
N SER A 191 15.31 6.36 9.92
CA SER A 191 15.81 7.42 10.79
C SER A 191 17.34 7.44 10.76
N LEU A 192 17.93 8.61 11.08
CA LEU A 192 19.37 8.73 11.22
C LEU A 192 19.93 7.77 12.29
N GLY A 193 19.20 7.58 13.40
CA GLY A 193 19.57 6.65 14.46
C GLY A 193 19.64 5.20 13.97
N GLU A 194 18.62 4.72 13.24
CA GLU A 194 18.64 3.37 12.67
C GLU A 194 19.79 3.17 11.66
N PHE A 195 20.16 4.23 10.92
CA PHE A 195 21.32 4.18 10.02
C PHE A 195 22.63 4.13 10.80
N GLN A 196 22.79 4.97 11.83
CA GLN A 196 23.98 5.03 12.68
C GLN A 196 24.20 3.73 13.44
N ASP A 197 23.14 3.16 14.02
CA ASP A 197 23.20 1.86 14.72
C ASP A 197 23.69 0.76 13.77
N ALA A 198 23.18 0.73 12.53
CA ALA A 198 23.63 -0.24 11.53
C ALA A 198 25.08 -0.02 11.08
N VAL A 199 25.54 1.23 10.97
CA VAL A 199 26.95 1.54 10.65
C VAL A 199 27.86 1.13 11.81
N MET A 200 27.47 1.41 13.06
CA MET A 200 28.22 1.00 14.25
C MET A 200 28.33 -0.51 14.37
N GLU A 201 27.26 -1.25 14.06
CA GLU A 201 27.25 -2.72 14.07
C GLU A 201 28.20 -3.31 13.01
N LEU A 202 28.33 -2.65 11.85
CA LEU A 202 29.12 -3.15 10.72
C LEU A 202 30.61 -2.74 10.77
N TYR A 203 30.93 -1.55 11.26
CA TYR A 203 32.27 -0.95 11.16
C TYR A 203 32.90 -0.60 12.51
N GLY A 204 32.17 -0.71 13.63
CA GLY A 204 32.66 -0.34 14.96
C GLY A 204 32.80 1.17 15.18
N GLU A 205 33.21 1.58 16.39
CA GLU A 205 33.29 3.01 16.79
C GLU A 205 34.37 3.81 16.03
N GLU A 206 35.38 3.16 15.44
CA GLU A 206 36.56 3.84 14.89
C GLU A 206 36.33 4.55 13.54
N GLU A 207 35.26 4.25 12.80
CA GLU A 207 34.91 4.92 11.52
C GLU A 207 33.67 5.84 11.61
N SER A 208 33.08 6.01 12.80
CA SER A 208 31.90 6.86 13.07
C SER A 208 32.17 8.38 12.96
N TYR A 209 33.19 8.81 12.21
CA TYR A 209 33.57 10.22 12.06
C TYR A 209 32.62 11.04 11.17
N PHE A 210 31.66 10.40 10.49
CA PHE A 210 30.66 11.09 9.71
C PHE A 210 29.56 11.62 10.64
N ILE A 211 29.67 12.92 10.98
CA ILE A 211 28.68 13.79 11.63
C ILE A 211 28.89 13.92 13.16
N LYS A 212 29.74 14.89 13.52
CA LYS A 212 29.55 15.71 14.72
C LYS A 212 28.86 17.01 14.33
#